data_AF-A0A6N7ARW9-F1
#
_entry.id   AF-A0A6N7ARW9-F1
#
_cell.length_a   1.000
_cell.length_b   1.000
_cell.length_c   1.000
_cell.angle_alpha   90.00
_cell.angle_beta   90.00
_cell.angle_gamma   90.00
#
_symmetry.space_group_name_H-M   'P 1'
#
loop_
_entity.id
_entity.type
_entity.pdbx_description
1 polymer ?
#
loop_
_entity_poly.entity_id
_entity_poly.type
_entity_poly.pdbx_seq_one_letter_code
_entity_poly.pdbx_strand_id
1 'polypeptide(L)'
;MIDIHPNYVAKTLTGFCVVYFKNRRHAPDVPPHYHITIPVNDDSSLLLGYITDEIENRLWYYRKANKEDAITSLVRVDKNILPFLKHESIIECNQALLVSKQEFDKIVDPKVKLDIKMRDIPKELKEKIIEAIKKSPVVKPFIKKLIKDL
;
A
#
# COMPACT_ATOMS: atom_id res chain seq x y z
N MET A 1 -5.87 14.38 -22.65
CA MET A 1 -6.30 13.47 -21.57
C MET A 1 -6.66 14.34 -20.39
N ILE A 2 -7.88 14.27 -19.86
CA ILE A 2 -8.24 15.02 -18.65
C ILE A 2 -7.64 14.24 -17.49
N ASP A 3 -6.56 14.74 -16.90
CA ASP A 3 -6.04 14.19 -15.65
C ASP A 3 -6.99 14.58 -14.52
N ILE A 4 -7.68 13.58 -13.98
CA ILE A 4 -8.60 13.74 -12.85
C ILE A 4 -7.76 14.10 -11.62
N HIS A 5 -8.11 15.19 -10.93
CA HIS A 5 -7.39 15.63 -9.74
C HIS A 5 -7.26 14.48 -8.71
N PRO A 6 -6.09 14.27 -8.07
CA PRO A 6 -5.87 13.15 -7.16
C PRO A 6 -6.93 13.01 -6.06
N ASN A 7 -7.41 14.13 -5.50
CA ASN A 7 -8.47 14.12 -4.49
C ASN A 7 -9.82 13.57 -5.01
N TYR A 8 -10.15 13.73 -6.29
CA TYR A 8 -11.34 13.08 -6.87
C TYR A 8 -11.12 11.58 -6.99
N VAL A 9 -9.93 11.15 -7.42
CA VAL A 9 -9.59 9.71 -7.48
C VAL A 9 -9.67 9.10 -6.09
N ALA A 10 -9.10 9.75 -5.07
CA ALA A 10 -9.09 9.30 -3.67
C ALA A 10 -10.51 9.06 -3.12
N LYS A 11 -11.50 9.88 -3.49
CA LYS A 11 -12.91 9.69 -3.12
C LYS A 11 -13.49 8.36 -3.65
N THR A 12 -12.99 7.87 -4.78
CA THR A 12 -13.42 6.58 -5.38
C THR A 12 -12.70 5.37 -4.80
N LEU A 13 -11.70 5.56 -3.94
CA LEU A 13 -10.96 4.48 -3.29
C LEU A 13 -11.71 4.11 -2.00
N THR A 14 -12.68 3.21 -2.09
CA THR A 14 -13.53 2.79 -0.96
C THR A 14 -13.21 1.38 -0.44
N GLY A 15 -12.33 0.65 -1.14
CA GLY A 15 -11.97 -0.72 -0.79
C GLY A 15 -10.51 -1.01 -1.08
N PHE A 16 -10.20 -2.31 -1.14
CA PHE A 16 -8.90 -2.76 -1.62
C PHE A 16 -8.75 -2.45 -3.11
N CYS A 17 -7.72 -1.69 -3.45
CA CYS A 17 -7.37 -1.34 -4.83
C CYS A 17 -5.84 -1.27 -4.94
N VAL A 18 -5.29 -1.53 -6.11
CA VAL A 18 -3.89 -1.17 -6.41
C VAL A 18 -3.88 0.09 -7.25
N VAL A 19 -3.15 1.09 -6.78
CA VAL A 19 -2.92 2.37 -7.45
C VAL A 19 -1.44 2.52 -7.76
N TYR A 20 -1.14 3.19 -8.88
CA TYR A 20 0.21 3.48 -9.34
C TYR A 20 0.39 4.99 -9.39
N PHE A 21 1.34 5.53 -8.64
CA PHE A 21 1.65 6.96 -8.64
C PHE A 21 3.04 7.27 -8.10
N LYS A 22 3.52 8.48 -8.38
CA LYS A 22 4.78 9.00 -7.83
C LYS A 22 4.49 9.68 -6.51
N ASN A 23 5.05 9.14 -5.43
CA ASN A 23 4.89 9.68 -4.09
C ASN A 23 5.90 10.81 -3.85
N ARG A 24 5.41 12.03 -3.62
CA ARG A 24 6.22 13.24 -3.36
C ARG A 24 7.02 13.17 -2.06
N ARG A 25 6.68 12.24 -1.16
CA ARG A 25 7.43 11.99 0.09
C ARG A 25 8.68 11.14 -0.13
N HIS A 26 8.79 10.46 -1.28
CA HIS A 26 10.00 9.74 -1.67
C HIS A 26 10.99 10.68 -2.35
N ALA A 27 12.24 10.25 -2.48
CA ALA A 27 13.26 11.04 -3.15
C ALA A 27 12.88 11.34 -4.62
N PRO A 28 13.31 12.48 -5.20
CA PRO A 28 12.89 12.91 -6.54
C PRO A 28 13.24 11.93 -7.67
N ASP A 29 14.27 11.13 -7.51
CA ASP A 29 14.77 10.10 -8.44
C ASP A 29 14.01 8.77 -8.37
N VAL A 30 13.31 8.50 -7.26
CA VAL A 30 12.56 7.25 -7.04
C VAL A 30 11.39 7.14 -8.03
N PRO A 31 11.24 6.09 -8.85
CA PRO A 31 10.18 6.04 -9.84
C PRO A 31 8.77 6.01 -9.20
N PRO A 32 7.69 6.14 -9.99
CA PRO A 32 6.36 5.89 -9.48
C PRO A 32 6.20 4.41 -9.13
N HIS A 33 5.41 4.11 -8.09
CA HIS A 33 5.27 2.77 -7.53
C HIS A 33 3.82 2.36 -7.32
N TYR A 34 3.63 1.04 -7.24
CA TYR A 34 2.36 0.45 -6.86
C TYR A 34 2.14 0.58 -5.35
N HIS A 35 0.92 0.94 -4.97
CA HIS A 35 0.44 0.96 -3.60
C HIS A 35 -0.89 0.23 -3.53
N ILE A 36 -1.08 -0.61 -2.52
CA ILE A 36 -2.39 -1.16 -2.22
C ILE A 36 -3.12 -0.23 -1.24
N THR A 37 -4.36 0.13 -1.55
CA THR A 37 -5.26 0.77 -0.60
C THR A 37 -5.86 -0.31 0.28
N ILE A 38 -5.90 -0.05 1.59
CA ILE A 38 -6.53 -0.90 2.59
C ILE A 38 -7.67 -0.07 3.21
N PRO A 39 -8.92 -0.54 3.16
CA PRO A 39 -10.04 0.17 3.73
C PRO A 39 -9.90 0.24 5.25
N VAL A 40 -10.27 1.40 5.80
CA VAL A 40 -10.36 1.64 7.24
C VAL A 40 -11.81 1.97 7.61
N ASN A 41 -12.14 1.93 8.90
CA ASN A 41 -13.48 2.17 9.42
C ASN A 41 -13.97 3.62 9.19
N ASP A 42 -13.06 4.53 8.86
CA ASP A 42 -13.34 5.90 8.49
C ASP A 42 -13.25 6.08 6.96
N ASP A 43 -14.34 6.47 6.31
CA ASP A 43 -14.37 6.70 4.86
C ASP A 43 -13.57 7.93 4.41
N SER A 44 -13.13 8.78 5.35
CA SER A 44 -12.33 9.97 5.05
C SER A 44 -10.83 9.68 4.84
N SER A 45 -10.37 8.48 5.23
CA SER A 45 -8.96 8.09 5.24
C SER A 45 -8.70 6.85 4.38
N LEU A 46 -7.43 6.66 4.03
CA LEU A 46 -6.91 5.49 3.35
C LEU A 46 -5.66 5.01 4.05
N LEU A 47 -5.52 3.71 4.24
CA LEU A 47 -4.24 3.12 4.60
C LEU A 47 -3.57 2.61 3.32
N LEU A 48 -2.31 2.99 3.08
CA LEU A 48 -1.56 2.63 1.88
C LEU A 48 -0.42 1.67 2.23
N GLY A 49 -0.44 0.47 1.67
CA GLY A 49 0.69 -0.45 1.69
C GLY A 49 1.55 -0.26 0.43
N TYR A 50 2.85 -0.11 0.59
CA TYR A 50 3.79 0.01 -0.53
C TYR A 50 4.07 -1.37 -1.14
N ILE A 51 4.11 -1.48 -2.48
CA ILE A 51 4.46 -2.71 -3.18
C ILE A 51 5.83 -2.55 -3.85
N THR A 52 6.75 -3.47 -3.58
CA THR A 52 8.13 -3.43 -4.09
C THR A 52 8.67 -4.80 -4.45
N ASP A 53 9.52 -4.86 -5.48
CA ASP A 53 10.32 -6.02 -5.87
C ASP A 53 11.66 -6.09 -5.13
N GLU A 54 11.98 -5.09 -4.30
CA GLU A 54 13.18 -5.07 -3.45
C GLU A 54 13.07 -6.00 -2.22
N ILE A 55 12.69 -7.26 -2.43
CA ILE A 55 12.39 -8.23 -1.36
C ILE A 55 13.58 -8.41 -0.42
N GLU A 56 14.77 -8.66 -0.96
CA GLU A 56 15.98 -8.90 -0.17
C GLU A 56 16.41 -7.67 0.65
N ASN A 57 16.24 -6.47 0.11
CA ASN A 57 16.54 -5.22 0.84
C ASN A 57 15.61 -5.08 2.07
N ARG A 58 14.32 -5.41 1.91
CA ARG A 58 13.35 -5.35 3.02
C ARG A 58 13.60 -6.43 4.05
N LEU A 59 13.91 -7.66 3.64
CA LEU A 59 14.30 -8.73 4.55
C LEU A 59 15.55 -8.34 5.35
N TRP A 60 16.59 -7.87 4.68
CA TRP A 60 17.83 -7.42 5.31
C TRP A 60 17.58 -6.28 6.31
N TYR A 61 16.73 -5.30 5.96
CA TYR A 61 16.37 -4.20 6.84
C TYR A 61 15.80 -4.68 8.19
N TYR A 62 14.84 -5.62 8.17
CA TYR A 62 14.23 -6.12 9.41
C TYR A 62 15.15 -7.05 10.20
N ARG A 63 15.93 -7.90 9.52
CA ARG A 63 16.96 -8.73 10.17
C ARG A 63 18.00 -7.89 10.89
N LYS A 64 18.54 -6.87 10.22
CA LYS A 64 19.52 -5.93 10.81
C LYS A 64 18.95 -5.17 12.00
N ALA A 65 17.66 -4.91 12.01
CA ALA A 65 16.97 -4.27 13.12
C ALA A 65 16.58 -5.23 14.27
N ASN A 66 16.94 -6.52 14.19
CA ASN A 66 16.52 -7.59 15.10
C ASN A 66 14.99 -7.68 15.25
N LYS A 67 14.27 -7.58 14.12
CA LYS A 67 12.79 -7.61 14.05
C LYS A 67 12.30 -8.75 13.17
N GLU A 68 12.71 -9.98 13.47
CA GLU A 68 12.32 -11.17 12.70
C GLU A 68 10.80 -11.31 12.58
N ASP A 69 10.05 -11.06 13.66
CA ASP A 69 8.59 -11.14 13.64
C ASP A 69 7.94 -10.18 12.64
N ALA A 70 8.58 -9.05 12.32
CA ALA A 70 8.08 -8.09 11.33
C ALA A 70 8.19 -8.62 9.90
N ILE A 71 9.06 -9.59 9.63
CA ILE A 71 9.21 -10.21 8.30
C ILE A 71 7.93 -10.95 7.91
N THR A 72 7.21 -11.53 8.87
CA THR A 72 5.92 -12.19 8.61
C THR A 72 4.84 -11.24 8.07
N SER A 73 5.05 -9.94 8.23
CA SER A 73 4.17 -8.89 7.70
C SER A 73 4.58 -8.40 6.30
N LEU A 74 5.54 -9.07 5.64
CA LEU A 74 5.87 -8.86 4.24
C LEU A 74 5.07 -9.85 3.39
N VAL A 75 3.95 -9.40 2.81
CA VAL A 75 3.05 -10.28 2.06
C VAL A 75 3.57 -10.43 0.64
N ARG A 76 4.08 -11.61 0.29
CA ARG A 76 4.54 -11.92 -1.07
C ARG A 76 3.39 -11.93 -2.07
N VAL A 77 3.64 -11.35 -3.24
CA VAL A 77 2.72 -11.25 -4.37
C VAL A 77 3.49 -11.41 -5.67
N ASP A 78 2.83 -11.92 -6.71
CA ASP A 78 3.42 -12.11 -8.04
C ASP A 78 2.38 -11.81 -9.12
N LYS A 79 2.73 -12.10 -10.38
CA LYS A 79 1.83 -11.93 -11.54
C LYS A 79 0.59 -12.83 -11.51
N ASN A 80 0.59 -13.93 -10.76
CA ASN A 80 -0.56 -14.82 -10.67
C ASN A 80 -1.63 -14.21 -9.75
N ILE A 81 -1.21 -13.42 -8.75
CA ILE A 81 -2.10 -12.71 -7.82
C ILE A 81 -2.43 -11.30 -8.33
N LEU A 82 -1.43 -10.58 -8.84
CA LEU A 82 -1.52 -9.21 -9.33
C LEU A 82 -0.95 -9.15 -10.76
N PRO A 83 -1.78 -9.33 -11.81
CA PRO A 83 -1.33 -9.56 -13.20
C PRO A 83 -0.47 -8.47 -13.84
N PHE A 84 -0.48 -7.24 -13.29
CA PHE A 84 0.35 -6.13 -13.78
C PHE A 84 1.79 -6.16 -13.25
N LEU A 85 2.12 -7.06 -12.32
CA LEU A 85 3.48 -7.23 -11.82
C LEU A 85 4.35 -7.98 -12.84
N LYS A 86 5.60 -7.52 -12.99
CA LYS A 86 6.61 -8.17 -13.86
C LYS A 86 7.47 -9.17 -13.11
N HIS A 87 7.64 -8.97 -11.82
CA HIS A 87 8.51 -9.73 -10.93
C HIS A 87 7.74 -10.12 -9.67
N GLU A 88 8.29 -11.05 -8.91
CA GLU A 88 7.85 -11.26 -7.54
C GLU A 88 8.05 -9.96 -6.75
N SER A 89 7.11 -9.66 -5.86
CA SER A 89 7.12 -8.45 -5.04
C SER A 89 6.56 -8.74 -3.65
N ILE A 90 6.65 -7.76 -2.77
CA ILE A 90 6.05 -7.79 -1.44
C ILE A 90 5.18 -6.56 -1.25
N ILE A 91 4.09 -6.74 -0.51
CA ILE A 91 3.33 -5.66 0.11
C ILE A 91 3.91 -5.41 1.50
N GLU A 92 4.46 -4.22 1.70
CA GLU A 92 5.06 -3.79 2.96
C GLU A 92 3.97 -3.37 3.96
N CYS A 93 3.50 -4.32 4.77
CA CYS A 93 2.43 -4.07 5.75
C CYS A 93 2.93 -3.42 7.05
N ASN A 94 4.23 -3.45 7.33
CA ASN A 94 4.79 -2.86 8.55
C ASN A 94 4.81 -1.33 8.53
N GLN A 95 4.90 -0.74 7.35
CA GLN A 95 5.06 0.71 7.15
C GLN A 95 3.87 1.30 6.40
N ALA A 96 2.68 0.73 6.59
CA ALA A 96 1.47 1.22 5.96
C ALA A 96 1.19 2.68 6.35
N LEU A 97 0.92 3.52 5.35
CA LEU A 97 0.77 4.96 5.50
C LEU A 97 -0.70 5.35 5.58
N LEU A 98 -1.13 5.92 6.71
CA LEU A 98 -2.45 6.51 6.84
C LEU A 98 -2.47 7.91 6.19
N VAL A 99 -3.41 8.13 5.28
CA VAL A 99 -3.53 9.35 4.49
C VAL A 99 -4.99 9.80 4.46
N SER A 100 -5.24 11.08 4.74
CA SER A 100 -6.56 11.68 4.51
C SER A 100 -6.82 11.80 3.01
N LYS A 101 -8.02 11.43 2.55
CA LYS A 101 -8.43 11.60 1.15
C LYS A 101 -8.43 13.07 0.72
N GLN A 102 -8.58 14.01 1.65
CA GLN A 102 -8.49 15.45 1.37
C GLN A 102 -7.06 15.93 1.13
N GLU A 103 -6.06 15.19 1.63
CA GLU A 103 -4.64 15.52 1.52
C GLU A 103 -3.89 14.61 0.55
N PHE A 104 -4.63 13.82 -0.24
CA PHE A 104 -4.05 12.83 -1.14
C PHE A 104 -3.23 13.50 -2.27
N ASP A 105 -3.68 14.65 -2.76
CA ASP A 105 -2.95 15.51 -3.68
C ASP A 105 -1.60 16.01 -3.15
N LYS A 106 -1.44 16.13 -1.82
CA LYS A 106 -0.16 16.52 -1.22
C LYS A 106 0.89 15.41 -1.35
N ILE A 107 0.48 14.15 -1.50
CA ILE A 107 1.39 13.02 -1.64
C ILE A 107 1.58 12.56 -3.09
N VAL A 108 0.61 12.81 -3.97
CA VAL A 108 0.70 12.45 -5.39
C VAL A 108 1.45 13.55 -6.15
N ASP A 109 2.44 13.18 -6.96
CA ASP A 109 3.06 14.11 -7.89
C ASP A 109 2.11 14.39 -9.05
N PRO A 110 1.61 15.64 -9.23
CA PRO A 110 0.68 15.97 -10.30
C PRO A 110 1.32 15.88 -11.70
N LYS A 111 2.65 15.78 -11.80
CA LYS A 111 3.36 15.63 -13.09
C LYS A 111 3.35 14.18 -13.60
N VAL A 112 2.96 13.23 -12.75
CA VAL A 112 2.91 11.81 -13.10
C VAL A 112 1.47 11.34 -12.98
N LYS A 113 0.99 10.65 -14.02
CA LYS A 113 -0.35 10.08 -14.03
C LYS A 113 -0.55 9.12 -12.84
N LEU A 114 -1.57 9.41 -12.03
CA LEU A 114 -2.16 8.48 -11.07
C LEU A 114 -3.04 7.48 -11.82
N ASP A 115 -2.82 6.19 -11.61
CA ASP A 115 -3.55 5.13 -12.29
C ASP A 115 -4.09 4.08 -11.32
N ILE A 116 -5.33 3.62 -11.53
CA ILE A 116 -5.91 2.52 -10.76
C ILE A 116 -5.69 1.24 -11.55
N LYS A 117 -4.79 0.39 -11.07
CA LYS A 117 -4.39 -0.85 -11.76
C LYS A 117 -5.37 -1.99 -11.54
N MET A 118 -5.97 -2.05 -10.35
CA MET A 118 -6.86 -3.16 -10.00
C MET A 118 -7.79 -2.76 -8.86
N ARG A 119 -9.06 -3.17 -8.93
CA ARG A 119 -10.05 -3.01 -7.85
C ARG A 119 -10.52 -4.35 -7.28
N ASP A 120 -10.52 -5.40 -8.09
CA ASP A 120 -10.97 -6.72 -7.67
C ASP A 120 -9.83 -7.54 -7.05
N ILE A 121 -9.40 -7.14 -5.85
CA ILE A 121 -8.30 -7.84 -5.16
C ILE A 121 -8.81 -9.20 -4.63
N PRO A 122 -8.09 -10.32 -4.86
CA PRO A 122 -8.50 -11.65 -4.39
C PRO A 122 -8.77 -11.69 -2.88
N LYS A 123 -9.83 -12.41 -2.46
CA LYS A 123 -10.23 -12.50 -1.04
C LYS A 123 -9.08 -12.94 -0.13
N GLU A 124 -8.37 -14.00 -0.52
CA GLU A 124 -7.24 -14.53 0.23
C GLU A 124 -6.12 -13.51 0.40
N LEU A 125 -5.86 -12.67 -0.60
CA LEU A 125 -4.86 -11.62 -0.50
C LEU A 125 -5.32 -10.52 0.49
N LYS A 126 -6.60 -10.12 0.43
CA LYS A 126 -7.18 -9.16 1.38
C LYS A 126 -7.03 -9.66 2.81
N GLU A 127 -7.37 -10.92 3.07
CA GLU A 127 -7.26 -11.57 4.39
C GLU A 127 -5.80 -11.59 4.87
N LYS A 128 -4.86 -12.03 4.03
CA LYS A 128 -3.42 -12.04 4.33
C LYS A 128 -2.87 -10.65 4.69
N ILE A 129 -3.28 -9.60 3.97
CA ILE A 129 -2.84 -8.23 4.26
C ILE A 129 -3.38 -7.75 5.62
N ILE A 130 -4.67 -7.97 5.90
CA ILE A 130 -5.26 -7.57 7.18
C ILE A 130 -4.57 -8.27 8.33
N GLU A 131 -4.38 -9.59 8.21
CA GLU A 131 -3.69 -10.39 9.20
C GLU A 131 -2.26 -9.91 9.43
N ALA A 132 -1.50 -9.67 8.35
CA ALA A 132 -0.14 -9.14 8.40
C ALA A 132 -0.08 -7.79 9.14
N ILE A 133 -0.95 -6.83 8.84
CA ILE A 133 -0.96 -5.53 9.52
C ILE A 133 -1.34 -5.68 11.00
N LYS A 134 -2.34 -6.51 11.31
CA LYS A 134 -2.79 -6.74 12.70
C LYS A 134 -1.72 -7.43 13.55
N LYS A 135 -1.02 -8.42 13.00
CA LYS A 135 0.02 -9.19 13.70
C LYS A 135 1.37 -8.48 13.74
N SER A 136 1.62 -7.52 12.84
CA SER A 136 2.89 -6.79 12.79
C SER A 136 3.27 -6.19 14.15
N PRO A 137 4.48 -6.45 14.67
CA PRO A 137 4.92 -5.89 15.95
C PRO A 137 5.25 -4.40 15.88
N VAL A 138 5.39 -3.84 14.67
CA VAL A 138 5.80 -2.44 14.45
C VAL A 138 4.66 -1.52 14.03
N VAL A 139 3.54 -2.06 13.56
CA VAL A 139 2.36 -1.25 13.25
C VAL A 139 1.74 -0.73 14.55
N LYS A 140 1.50 0.57 14.61
CA LYS A 140 0.96 1.22 15.80
C LYS A 140 -0.45 0.68 16.14
N PRO A 141 -0.78 0.45 17.43
CA PRO A 141 -2.07 -0.12 17.82
C PRO A 141 -3.30 0.62 17.29
N PHE A 142 -3.24 1.96 17.19
CA PHE A 142 -4.38 2.72 16.65
C PHE A 142 -4.63 2.45 15.17
N ILE A 143 -3.59 2.21 14.36
CA ILE A 143 -3.74 1.84 12.95
C ILE A 143 -4.45 0.49 12.84
N LYS A 144 -4.07 -0.48 13.68
CA LYS A 144 -4.68 -1.82 13.69
C LYS A 144 -6.18 -1.75 14.00
N LYS A 145 -6.59 -0.86 14.90
CA LYS A 145 -8.01 -0.64 15.27
C LYS A 145 -8.83 0.04 14.16
N LEU A 146 -8.17 0.73 13.23
CA LEU A 146 -8.85 1.38 12.10
C LEU A 146 -9.16 0.41 10.97
N ILE A 147 -8.48 -0.72 10.86
CA ILE A 147 -8.67 -1.65 9.74
C ILE A 147 -10.04 -2.31 9.85
N LYS A 148 -10.80 -2.28 8.76
CA LYS A 148 -12.10 -2.92 8.66
C LYS A 148 -11.93 -4.43 8.51
N ASP A 149 -12.71 -5.20 9.28
CA ASP A 149 -12.80 -6.65 9.08
C ASP A 149 -13.51 -6.99 7.76
N LEU A 150 -13.12 -8.09 7.11
CA LEU A 150 -13.70 -8.54 5.84
C LEU A 150 -15.06 -9.21 6.01
#